data_AF-A0A2N8NER0-F1
#
_entry.id   AF-A0A2N8NER0-F1
#
_cell.length_a   1.000
_cell.length_b   1.000
_cell.length_c   1.000
_cell.angle_alpha   90.00
_cell.angle_beta   90.00
_cell.angle_gamma   90.00
#
_symmetry.space_group_name_H-M   'P 1'
#
loop_
_entity.id
_entity.type
_entity.pdbx_description
1 polymer ?
#
loop_
_entity_poly.entity_id
_entity_poly.type
_entity_poly.pdbx_seq_one_letter_code
_entity_poly.pdbx_strand_id
1 'polypeptide(L)'
;MVALAFLAACTDTALYDHYQAVEKPWSKDQVYYFTFDIADNTPPYDLTLEIRSNNLYPYQNLWLLCTEEPPVGPMTHDTIECMLANDYGEWRGSGISLYHLGIPLRTRRHFPHKGQYTIGIRQGMRDEQLNGIEAIGLRIEASH
;
A
#
# COMPACT_ATOMS: atom_id res chain seq x y z
N MET A 1 -33.47 -35.02 -9.09
CA MET A 1 -32.76 -34.22 -8.07
C MET A 1 -31.80 -33.30 -8.80
N VAL A 2 -32.13 -32.02 -8.91
CA VAL A 2 -31.24 -31.01 -9.51
C VAL A 2 -30.41 -30.45 -8.36
N ALA A 3 -29.11 -30.75 -8.36
CA ALA A 3 -28.17 -30.20 -7.40
C ALA A 3 -27.86 -28.75 -7.79
N LEU A 4 -28.33 -27.82 -6.97
CA LEU A 4 -28.05 -26.39 -7.09
C LEU A 4 -26.66 -26.15 -6.47
N ALA A 5 -25.63 -26.03 -7.31
CA ALA A 5 -24.30 -25.63 -6.86
C ALA A 5 -24.29 -24.12 -6.59
N PHE A 6 -24.27 -23.74 -5.31
CA PHE A 6 -24.00 -22.37 -4.90
C PHE A 6 -22.53 -22.05 -5.21
N LEU A 7 -22.31 -21.30 -6.28
CA LEU A 7 -21.06 -20.59 -6.51
C LEU A 7 -21.00 -19.46 -5.48
N ALA A 8 -20.29 -19.68 -4.38
CA ALA A 8 -19.88 -18.60 -3.49
C ALA A 8 -18.88 -17.72 -4.27
N ALA A 9 -19.38 -16.64 -4.86
CA ALA A 9 -18.53 -15.61 -5.44
C ALA A 9 -17.77 -14.93 -4.29
N CYS A 10 -16.46 -15.17 -4.22
CA CYS A 10 -15.56 -14.40 -3.38
C CYS A 10 -15.62 -12.96 -3.90
N THR A 11 -16.40 -12.12 -3.23
CA THR A 11 -16.58 -10.73 -3.65
C THR A 11 -15.40 -9.98 -3.09
N ASP A 12 -14.37 -9.77 -3.91
CA ASP A 12 -13.32 -8.80 -3.56
C ASP A 12 -13.99 -7.42 -3.53
N THR A 13 -14.13 -6.87 -2.34
CA THR A 13 -14.85 -5.62 -2.07
C THR A 13 -13.95 -4.39 -2.17
N ALA A 14 -12.68 -4.57 -2.54
CA ALA A 14 -11.73 -3.48 -2.69
C ALA A 14 -12.15 -2.55 -3.84
N LEU A 15 -12.25 -1.25 -3.54
CA LEU A 15 -12.43 -0.17 -4.51
C LEU A 15 -11.19 -0.01 -5.39
N TYR A 16 -10.01 -0.28 -4.82
CA TYR A 16 -8.73 -0.22 -5.50
C TYR A 16 -7.81 -1.28 -4.90
N ASP A 17 -7.17 -2.12 -5.71
CA ASP A 17 -6.13 -3.04 -5.27
C ASP A 17 -5.12 -3.19 -6.41
N HIS A 18 -4.03 -2.43 -6.33
CA HIS A 18 -3.01 -2.42 -7.38
C HIS A 18 -1.61 -2.46 -6.80
N TYR A 19 -0.77 -3.25 -7.46
CA TYR A 19 0.66 -3.35 -7.19
C TYR A 19 1.46 -2.79 -8.36
N GLN A 20 2.55 -2.10 -8.04
CA GLN A 20 3.58 -1.68 -8.97
C GLN A 20 4.88 -2.41 -8.62
N ALA A 21 5.46 -3.07 -9.61
CA ALA A 21 6.78 -3.67 -9.47
C ALA A 21 7.82 -2.56 -9.30
N VAL A 22 8.73 -2.75 -8.36
CA VAL A 22 9.79 -1.78 -8.10
C VAL A 22 10.95 -2.03 -9.05
N GLU A 23 11.41 -0.98 -9.73
CA GLU A 23 12.68 -1.00 -10.45
C GLU A 23 13.82 -1.14 -9.44
N LYS A 24 14.73 -2.09 -9.70
CA LYS A 24 15.77 -2.50 -8.74
C LYS A 24 17.15 -2.05 -9.19
N PRO A 25 17.92 -1.41 -8.30
CA PRO A 25 17.54 -0.99 -6.95
C PRO A 25 16.59 0.20 -6.98
N TRP A 26 15.71 0.31 -5.96
CA TRP A 26 14.79 1.45 -5.86
C TRP A 26 15.60 2.72 -5.64
N SER A 27 15.59 3.64 -6.59
CA SER A 27 16.25 4.94 -6.44
C SER A 27 15.45 5.86 -5.49
N LYS A 28 16.14 6.69 -4.72
CA LYS A 28 15.55 7.62 -3.75
C LYS A 28 14.64 8.68 -4.38
N ASP A 29 14.92 9.04 -5.62
CA ASP A 29 14.12 9.98 -6.40
C ASP A 29 12.96 9.31 -7.16
N GLN A 30 12.92 7.98 -7.20
CA GLN A 30 11.86 7.25 -7.87
C GLN A 30 10.58 7.22 -7.01
N VAL A 31 9.51 7.78 -7.57
CA VAL A 31 8.18 7.83 -6.95
C VAL A 31 7.24 6.88 -7.67
N TYR A 32 6.47 6.10 -6.92
CA TYR A 32 5.38 5.27 -7.43
C TYR A 32 4.04 5.95 -7.13
N TYR A 33 3.23 6.16 -8.17
CA TYR A 33 1.96 6.88 -8.07
C TYR A 33 0.77 5.94 -8.20
N PHE A 34 -0.16 6.02 -7.26
CA PHE A 34 -1.40 5.27 -7.25
C PHE A 34 -2.56 6.25 -7.38
N THR A 35 -3.34 6.14 -8.44
CA THR A 35 -4.45 7.05 -8.74
C THR A 35 -5.76 6.29 -8.73
N PHE A 36 -6.73 6.78 -7.96
CA PHE A 36 -8.04 6.14 -7.76
C PHE A 36 -9.15 7.19 -7.68
N ASP A 37 -10.39 6.79 -7.95
CA ASP A 37 -11.56 7.67 -7.94
C ASP A 37 -12.50 7.34 -6.77
N ILE A 38 -12.91 8.36 -6.03
CA ILE A 38 -13.93 8.27 -4.98
C ILE A 38 -15.25 8.80 -5.53
N ALA A 39 -16.11 7.88 -6.00
CA ALA A 39 -17.43 8.22 -6.53
C ALA A 39 -18.49 8.46 -5.43
N ASP A 40 -18.37 7.76 -4.30
CA ASP A 40 -19.16 7.99 -3.09
C ASP A 40 -18.23 8.29 -1.92
N ASN A 41 -18.38 9.44 -1.29
CA ASN A 41 -17.57 9.86 -0.15
C ASN A 41 -18.37 9.86 1.16
N THR A 42 -19.57 9.26 1.15
CA THR A 42 -20.41 9.07 2.34
C THR A 42 -19.84 8.01 3.30
N PRO A 43 -19.45 6.81 2.85
CA PRO A 43 -18.85 5.82 3.75
C PRO A 43 -17.40 6.16 4.08
N PRO A 44 -16.88 5.67 5.22
CA PRO A 44 -15.46 5.67 5.50
C PRO A 44 -14.74 4.59 4.68
N TYR A 45 -13.43 4.77 4.46
CA TYR A 45 -12.55 3.87 3.73
C TYR A 45 -11.30 3.51 4.54
N ASP A 46 -10.85 2.27 4.41
CA ASP A 46 -9.56 1.80 4.89
C ASP A 46 -8.56 1.77 3.73
N LEU A 47 -7.40 2.38 3.96
CA LEU A 47 -6.30 2.42 3.01
C LEU A 47 -5.15 1.60 3.59
N THR A 48 -4.73 0.57 2.87
CA THR A 48 -3.63 -0.31 3.23
C THR A 48 -2.52 -0.19 2.21
N LEU A 49 -1.31 0.11 2.69
CA LEU A 49 -0.09 0.02 1.92
C LEU A 49 0.41 -1.41 1.95
N GLU A 50 0.64 -1.98 0.78
CA GLU A 50 1.13 -3.33 0.62
C GLU A 50 2.60 -3.29 0.20
N ILE A 51 3.48 -3.93 0.94
CA ILE A 51 4.91 -4.01 0.62
C ILE A 51 5.28 -5.47 0.38
N ARG A 52 5.95 -5.72 -0.74
CA ARG A 52 6.63 -6.98 -0.99
C ARG A 52 8.13 -6.76 -0.93
N SER A 53 8.80 -7.49 -0.05
CA SER A 53 10.27 -7.44 0.12
C SER A 53 10.86 -8.84 0.02
N ASN A 54 12.18 -8.94 -0.14
CA ASN A 54 12.91 -10.20 -0.18
C ASN A 54 14.10 -10.18 0.79
N ASN A 55 14.83 -11.30 0.85
CA ASN A 55 15.97 -11.49 1.75
C ASN A 55 17.17 -10.54 1.51
N LEU A 56 17.18 -9.77 0.43
CA LEU A 56 18.21 -8.76 0.14
C LEU A 56 17.94 -7.42 0.84
N TYR A 57 16.74 -7.22 1.40
CA TYR A 57 16.44 -5.99 2.15
C TYR A 57 17.17 -6.03 3.50
N PRO A 58 18.06 -5.08 3.80
CA PRO A 58 19.02 -5.23 4.90
C PRO A 58 18.55 -4.65 6.25
N TYR A 59 17.34 -4.07 6.31
CA TYR A 59 16.87 -3.33 7.48
C TYR A 59 15.61 -3.95 8.11
N GLN A 60 15.34 -3.62 9.38
CA GLN A 60 14.13 -4.05 10.06
C GLN A 60 12.93 -3.15 9.73
N ASN A 61 13.17 -1.87 9.50
CA ASN A 61 12.17 -0.89 9.15
C ASN A 61 12.39 -0.31 7.75
N LEU A 62 11.31 0.15 7.12
CA LEU A 62 11.30 0.89 5.87
C LEU A 62 10.58 2.22 6.08
N TRP A 63 11.30 3.31 5.89
CA TRP A 63 10.73 4.65 5.92
C TRP A 63 10.23 5.02 4.54
N LEU A 64 9.01 5.53 4.47
CA LEU A 64 8.36 5.99 3.25
C LEU A 64 7.90 7.42 3.40
N LEU A 65 8.09 8.19 2.33
CA LEU A 65 7.55 9.53 2.19
C LEU A 65 6.35 9.43 1.25
N CYS A 66 5.17 9.69 1.79
CA CYS A 66 3.91 9.62 1.07
C CYS A 66 3.39 11.03 0.81
N THR A 67 2.91 11.25 -0.40
CA THR A 67 2.18 12.46 -0.78
C THR A 67 0.77 12.07 -1.16
N GLU A 68 -0.20 12.91 -0.82
CA GLU A 68 -1.59 12.72 -1.24
C GLU A 68 -2.08 14.01 -1.90
N GLU A 69 -2.47 13.90 -3.15
CA GLU A 69 -3.09 14.97 -3.92
C GLU A 69 -4.60 14.71 -4.01
N PRO A 70 -5.43 15.51 -3.32
CA PRO A 70 -6.89 15.43 -3.44
C PRO A 70 -7.36 16.08 -4.75
N PRO A 71 -8.61 15.80 -5.20
CA PRO A 71 -9.16 16.42 -6.40
C PRO A 71 -9.32 17.94 -6.26
N VAL A 72 -9.46 18.42 -5.02
CA VAL A 72 -9.53 19.84 -4.66
C VAL A 72 -8.80 20.05 -3.35
N GLY A 73 -7.99 21.10 -3.29
CA GLY A 73 -7.29 21.51 -2.06
C GLY A 73 -5.78 21.30 -2.12
N PRO A 74 -5.08 21.53 -1.01
CA PRO A 74 -3.63 21.38 -0.94
C PRO A 74 -3.22 19.90 -0.92
N MET A 75 -2.07 19.60 -1.53
CA MET A 75 -1.39 18.32 -1.36
C MET A 75 -0.90 18.18 0.09
N THR A 76 -1.01 16.97 0.65
CA THR A 76 -0.50 16.63 1.98
C THR A 76 0.72 15.72 1.89
N HIS A 77 1.56 15.76 2.92
CA HIS A 77 2.79 14.97 3.01
C HIS A 77 2.84 14.24 4.36
N ASP A 78 3.18 12.96 4.31
CA ASP A 78 3.35 12.12 5.48
C ASP A 78 4.64 11.30 5.39
N THR A 79 5.14 10.92 6.56
CA THR A 79 6.25 9.97 6.69
C THR A 79 5.73 8.75 7.44
N ILE A 80 5.90 7.56 6.87
CA ILE A 80 5.43 6.31 7.45
C ILE A 80 6.62 5.41 7.75
N GLU A 81 6.66 4.87 8.97
CA GLU A 81 7.57 3.82 9.37
C GLU A 81 6.91 2.45 9.20
N CYS A 82 7.52 1.60 8.38
CA CYS A 82 7.03 0.26 8.11
C CYS A 82 7.93 -0.76 8.80
N MET A 83 7.47 -1.41 9.86
CA MET A 83 8.24 -2.46 10.54
C MET A 83 8.13 -3.78 9.76
N LEU A 84 9.14 -4.07 8.93
CA LEU A 84 9.20 -5.27 8.08
C LEU A 84 9.73 -6.51 8.80
N ALA A 85 10.47 -6.35 9.89
CA ALA A 85 10.92 -7.44 10.76
C ALA A 85 10.75 -7.07 12.24
N ASN A 86 10.68 -8.08 13.11
CA ASN A 86 10.68 -7.89 14.57
C ASN A 86 12.10 -7.73 15.12
N ASP A 87 12.22 -7.43 16.42
CA ASP A 87 13.50 -7.20 17.11
C ASP A 87 14.44 -8.43 17.11
N TYR A 88 13.90 -9.63 16.82
CA TYR A 88 14.66 -10.87 16.69
C TYR A 88 15.10 -11.16 15.25
N GLY A 89 14.79 -10.26 14.30
CA GLY A 89 15.12 -10.41 12.88
C GLY A 89 14.16 -11.32 12.11
N GLU A 90 13.05 -11.73 12.71
CA GLU A 90 12.01 -12.49 12.01
C GLU A 90 11.12 -11.52 11.22
N TRP A 91 10.96 -11.79 9.94
CA TRP A 91 10.15 -10.96 9.05
C TRP A 91 8.68 -10.96 9.44
N ARG A 92 8.07 -9.77 9.46
CA ARG A 92 6.63 -9.57 9.59
C ARG A 92 6.01 -9.73 8.21
N GLY A 93 5.42 -10.89 7.95
CA GLY A 93 4.78 -11.23 6.68
C GLY A 93 4.77 -12.73 6.41
N SER A 94 4.11 -13.17 5.34
CA SER A 94 4.11 -14.58 4.93
C SER A 94 5.03 -14.82 3.73
N GLY A 95 5.86 -15.87 3.81
CA GLY A 95 6.71 -16.35 2.71
C GLY A 95 8.10 -16.82 3.16
N ILE A 96 8.81 -17.54 2.27
CA ILE A 96 10.10 -18.17 2.57
C ILE A 96 11.29 -17.28 2.13
N SER A 97 11.12 -16.57 1.01
CA SER A 97 12.13 -15.67 0.42
C SER A 97 11.54 -14.34 -0.09
N LEU A 98 10.22 -14.22 -0.09
CA LEU A 98 9.44 -13.05 -0.46
C LEU A 98 8.45 -12.81 0.69
N TYR A 99 8.52 -11.66 1.33
CA TYR A 99 7.67 -11.30 2.45
C TYR A 99 6.65 -10.27 2.00
N HIS A 100 5.39 -10.48 2.37
CA HIS A 100 4.30 -9.55 2.13
C HIS A 100 3.80 -8.98 3.46
N LEU A 101 3.81 -7.65 3.56
CA LEU A 101 3.28 -6.91 4.70
C LEU A 101 2.27 -5.85 4.25
N GLY A 102 1.06 -5.93 4.79
CA GLY A 102 0.04 -4.88 4.71
C GLY A 102 0.09 -3.97 5.92
N ILE A 103 0.13 -2.66 5.69
CA ILE A 103 0.24 -1.62 6.72
C ILE A 103 -0.92 -0.65 6.55
N PRO A 104 -1.76 -0.44 7.58
CA PRO A 104 -2.85 0.54 7.49
C PRO A 104 -2.26 1.95 7.38
N LEU A 105 -2.42 2.59 6.22
CA LEU A 105 -2.09 3.99 6.02
C LEU A 105 -3.09 4.89 6.72
N ARG A 106 -4.38 4.57 6.56
CA ARG A 106 -5.51 5.27 7.17
C ARG A 106 -6.62 4.28 7.44
N THR A 107 -7.25 4.39 8.60
CA THR A 107 -8.40 3.58 8.94
C THR A 107 -9.64 4.45 9.08
N ARG A 108 -10.77 3.93 8.61
CA ARG A 108 -12.10 4.59 8.66
C ARG A 108 -12.08 6.05 8.21
N ARG A 109 -11.33 6.37 7.16
CA ARG A 109 -11.18 7.74 6.65
C ARG A 109 -12.37 8.14 5.80
N HIS A 110 -12.97 9.29 6.11
CA HIS A 110 -13.90 9.94 5.18
C HIS A 110 -13.13 10.82 4.20
N PHE A 111 -13.41 10.66 2.92
CA PHE A 111 -12.86 11.53 1.89
C PHE A 111 -13.65 12.84 1.83
N PRO A 112 -13.00 14.01 1.93
CA PRO A 112 -13.71 15.30 1.96
C PRO A 112 -14.40 15.63 0.62
N HIS A 113 -13.86 15.10 -0.48
CA HIS A 113 -14.33 15.38 -1.83
C HIS A 113 -14.48 14.10 -2.64
N LYS A 114 -15.43 14.10 -3.58
CA LYS A 114 -15.53 13.08 -4.64
C LYS A 114 -14.53 13.40 -5.75
N GLY A 115 -14.11 12.38 -6.48
CA GLY A 115 -13.23 12.49 -7.63
C GLY A 115 -11.88 11.80 -7.44
N GLN A 116 -10.93 12.17 -8.28
CA GLN A 116 -9.64 11.51 -8.39
C GLN A 116 -8.66 11.96 -7.29
N TYR A 117 -8.07 10.99 -6.60
CA TYR A 117 -6.97 11.17 -5.67
C TYR A 117 -5.73 10.48 -6.22
N THR A 118 -4.56 11.06 -5.95
CA THR A 118 -3.27 10.46 -6.29
C THR A 118 -2.38 10.36 -5.05
N ILE A 119 -1.94 9.15 -4.73
CA ILE A 119 -0.95 8.89 -3.69
C ILE A 119 0.41 8.64 -4.34
N GLY A 120 1.39 9.45 -4.00
CA GLY A 120 2.79 9.26 -4.38
C GLY A 120 3.57 8.62 -3.25
N ILE A 121 4.38 7.60 -3.55
CA ILE A 121 5.19 6.88 -2.57
C ILE A 121 6.63 6.84 -3.04
N ARG A 122 7.54 7.35 -2.21
CA ARG A 122 8.98 7.19 -2.39
C ARG A 122 9.65 6.73 -1.11
N GLN A 123 10.82 6.11 -1.24
CA GLN A 123 11.59 5.72 -0.06
C GLN A 123 12.15 6.96 0.67
N GLY A 124 12.12 6.89 2.00
CA GLY A 124 12.70 7.86 2.93
C GLY A 124 13.97 7.34 3.61
N MET A 125 14.61 6.31 3.06
CA MET A 125 15.81 5.71 3.62
C MET A 125 17.05 6.59 3.39
N ARG A 126 18.14 6.27 4.12
CA ARG A 126 19.42 6.96 3.96
C ARG A 126 20.09 6.60 2.63
N ASP A 127 19.96 5.36 2.19
CA ASP A 127 20.53 4.87 0.94
C ASP A 127 19.96 5.60 -0.28
N GLU A 128 20.82 5.85 -1.26
CA GLU A 128 20.40 6.40 -2.56
C GLU A 128 19.75 5.31 -3.45
N GLN A 129 20.14 4.05 -3.24
CA GLN A 129 19.66 2.89 -3.95
C GLN A 129 19.30 1.79 -2.96
N LEU A 130 18.02 1.46 -2.86
CA LEU A 130 17.49 0.53 -1.89
C LEU A 130 17.20 -0.83 -2.54
N ASN A 131 17.86 -1.88 -2.04
CA ASN A 131 17.70 -3.24 -2.53
C ASN A 131 16.62 -4.00 -1.75
N GLY A 132 16.09 -5.04 -2.37
CA GLY A 132 15.22 -6.01 -1.69
C GLY A 132 13.76 -5.60 -1.52
N ILE A 133 13.34 -4.47 -2.08
CA ILE A 133 11.92 -4.17 -2.30
C ILE A 133 11.53 -4.66 -3.70
N GLU A 134 10.46 -5.43 -3.77
CA GLU A 134 9.99 -6.13 -4.97
C GLU A 134 8.79 -5.43 -5.59
N ALA A 135 7.84 -5.01 -4.77
CA ALA A 135 6.65 -4.29 -5.20
C ALA A 135 6.08 -3.44 -4.07
N ILE A 136 5.37 -2.39 -4.46
CA ILE A 136 4.55 -1.57 -3.58
C ILE A 136 3.14 -1.63 -4.13
N GLY A 137 2.15 -1.79 -3.26
CA GLY A 137 0.75 -1.78 -3.63
C GLY A 137 -0.05 -0.86 -2.72
N LEU A 138 -1.21 -0.47 -3.22
CA LEU A 138 -2.20 0.27 -2.46
C LEU A 138 -3.52 -0.48 -2.60
N ARG A 139 -4.11 -0.80 -1.45
CA ARG A 139 -5.44 -1.39 -1.34
C ARG A 139 -6.36 -0.40 -0.63
N ILE A 140 -7.56 -0.19 -1.17
CA ILE A 140 -8.59 0.69 -0.64
C ILE A 140 -9.90 -0.07 -0.64
N GLU A 141 -10.57 -0.10 0.50
CA GLU A 141 -11.87 -0.74 0.67
C GLU A 141 -12.78 0.11 1.55
N ALA A 142 -14.09 -0.03 1.37
CA ALA A 142 -15.03 0.62 2.27
C ALA A 142 -14.91 0.00 3.65
N SER A 143 -14.80 0.83 4.69
CA SER A 143 -14.71 0.36 6.06
C SER A 143 -16.03 -0.24 6.51
N HIS A 144 -15.98 -1.44 7.08
CA HIS A 144 -17.11 -2.15 7.67
C HIS A 144 -17.30 -1.84 9.16
#